data_AF-A0A9E3R6B5-F1
#
_entry.id   AF-A0A9E3R6B5-F1
#
_cell.length_a   1.000
_cell.length_b   1.000
_cell.length_c   1.000
_cell.angle_alpha   90.00
_cell.angle_beta   90.00
_cell.angle_gamma   90.00
#
_symmetry.space_group_name_H-M   'P 1'
#
loop_
_entity.id
_entity.type
_entity.pdbx_description
1 polymer ?
#
loop_
_entity_poly.entity_id
_entity_poly.type
_entity_poly.pdbx_seq_one_letter_code
_entity_poly.pdbx_strand_id
1 'polypeptide(L)'
;MSVTMAVFLKRAYLPETREWAQAIRSSGFDMVLDPEVEVASASGFWPCTYAGVNAGFEFSAAPVVRSELGEDVLEELGDRDLMVTFVTHSDMRELMTSNIAAAVLCSITDGVLWDTEANELTPASKALVWGKTAEREIQKEL
;
A
#
# COMPACT_ATOMS: atom_id res chain seq x y z
N MET A 1 2.58 -18.01 5.93
CA MET A 1 3.44 -17.20 5.06
C MET A 1 2.85 -15.80 5.07
N SER A 2 3.69 -14.78 5.18
CA SER A 2 3.26 -13.38 5.17
C SER A 2 3.68 -12.73 3.87
N VAL A 3 2.79 -11.94 3.26
CA VAL A 3 3.09 -11.13 2.09
C VAL A 3 3.38 -9.70 2.54
N THR A 4 4.42 -9.09 1.98
CA THR A 4 4.79 -7.71 2.27
C THR A 4 4.82 -6.86 1.01
N MET A 5 4.04 -5.79 1.03
CA MET A 5 4.11 -4.70 0.05
C MET A 5 4.74 -3.48 0.70
N ALA A 6 5.53 -2.74 -0.05
CA ALA A 6 6.05 -1.46 0.39
C ALA A 6 5.72 -0.36 -0.60
N VAL A 7 5.58 0.88 -0.12
CA VAL A 7 5.50 2.07 -0.95
C VAL A 7 6.56 3.04 -0.48
N PHE A 8 7.47 3.38 -1.37
CA PHE A 8 8.41 4.47 -1.17
C PHE A 8 7.75 5.77 -1.61
N LEU A 9 7.85 6.81 -0.78
CA LEU A 9 7.36 8.15 -1.08
C LEU A 9 8.18 9.22 -0.36
N LYS A 10 7.92 10.48 -0.70
CA LYS A 10 8.40 11.61 0.10
C LYS A 10 7.53 11.74 1.34
N ARG A 11 8.13 11.88 2.52
CA ARG A 11 7.40 12.12 3.78
C ARG A 11 6.46 13.31 3.69
N ALA A 12 6.86 14.36 2.99
CA ALA A 12 6.05 15.57 2.77
C ALA A 12 4.75 15.31 1.98
N TYR A 13 4.64 14.17 1.30
CA TYR A 13 3.47 13.77 0.52
C TYR A 13 2.65 12.67 1.21
N LEU A 14 2.99 12.29 2.45
CA LEU A 14 2.17 11.36 3.21
C LEU A 14 0.79 11.99 3.45
N PRO A 15 -0.30 11.40 2.94
CA PRO A 15 -1.63 12.00 3.02
C PRO A 15 -2.22 11.88 4.43
N GLU A 16 -3.24 12.67 4.72
CA GLU A 16 -4.15 12.34 5.80
C GLU A 16 -5.02 11.12 5.45
N THR A 17 -5.49 10.40 6.47
CA THR A 17 -6.33 9.20 6.27
C THR A 17 -7.58 9.49 5.45
N ARG A 18 -8.20 10.66 5.65
CA ARG A 18 -9.40 11.07 4.90
C ARG A 18 -9.11 11.24 3.41
N GLU A 19 -7.96 11.84 3.08
CA GLU A 19 -7.53 12.04 1.69
C GLU A 19 -7.25 10.70 1.02
N TRP A 20 -6.56 9.80 1.73
CA TRP A 20 -6.27 8.46 1.23
C TRP A 20 -7.55 7.63 1.04
N ALA A 21 -8.45 7.62 2.02
CA ALA A 21 -9.73 6.94 1.92
C ALA A 21 -10.59 7.49 0.77
N GLN A 22 -10.59 8.81 0.56
CA GLN A 22 -11.27 9.44 -0.58
C GLN A 22 -10.64 9.01 -1.90
N ALA A 23 -9.31 8.93 -1.99
CA ALA A 23 -8.61 8.48 -3.19
C ALA A 23 -8.93 7.01 -3.53
N ILE A 24 -9.02 6.14 -2.52
CA ILE A 24 -9.40 4.72 -2.71
C ILE A 24 -10.78 4.63 -3.36
N ARG A 25 -11.77 5.34 -2.79
CA ARG A 25 -13.14 5.37 -3.34
C ARG A 25 -13.19 5.99 -4.73
N SER A 26 -12.47 7.09 -4.95
CA SER A 26 -12.43 7.79 -6.25
C SER A 26 -11.77 6.96 -7.35
N SER A 27 -10.88 6.03 -6.97
CA SER A 27 -10.26 5.05 -7.86
C SER A 27 -11.16 3.84 -8.15
N GLY A 28 -12.39 3.84 -7.60
CA GLY A 28 -13.42 2.83 -7.84
C GLY A 28 -13.16 1.50 -7.12
N PHE A 29 -12.40 1.49 -6.02
CA PHE A 29 -12.26 0.30 -5.17
C PHE A 29 -13.38 0.27 -4.13
N ASP A 30 -13.95 -0.91 -3.88
CA ASP A 30 -14.95 -1.13 -2.84
C ASP A 30 -14.27 -1.38 -1.48
N MET A 31 -13.38 -0.46 -1.09
CA MET A 31 -12.62 -0.52 0.13
C MET A 31 -12.85 0.75 0.97
N VAL A 32 -12.99 0.55 2.28
CA VAL A 32 -13.15 1.64 3.25
C VAL A 32 -12.12 1.50 4.34
N LEU A 33 -11.18 2.46 4.41
CA LEU A 33 -10.26 2.61 5.54
C LEU A 33 -10.99 3.16 6.76
N ASP A 34 -10.57 2.70 7.95
CA ASP A 34 -10.97 3.33 9.21
C ASP A 34 -10.45 4.78 9.26
N PRO A 35 -11.34 5.79 9.33
CA PRO A 35 -10.97 7.20 9.30
C PRO A 35 -10.32 7.72 10.59
N GLU A 36 -10.32 6.94 11.68
CA GLU A 36 -9.81 7.38 12.99
C GLU A 36 -8.30 7.16 13.17
N VAL A 37 -7.67 6.38 12.30
CA VAL A 37 -6.24 6.11 12.35
C VAL A 37 -5.47 7.29 11.77
N GLU A 38 -4.37 7.69 12.39
CA GLU A 38 -3.47 8.75 11.91
C GLU A 38 -2.30 8.13 11.13
N VAL A 39 -2.24 8.33 9.81
CA VAL A 39 -1.23 7.69 8.93
C VAL A 39 0.21 7.90 9.44
N ALA A 40 0.53 9.11 9.91
CA ALA A 40 1.89 9.48 10.28
C ALA A 40 2.42 8.79 11.55
N SER A 41 1.53 8.33 12.43
CA SER A 41 1.87 7.70 13.71
C SER A 41 1.39 6.25 13.81
N ALA A 42 0.60 5.79 12.84
CA ALA A 42 0.05 4.43 12.81
C ALA A 42 1.13 3.36 12.74
N SER A 43 0.95 2.33 13.56
CA SER A 43 1.76 1.12 13.55
C SER A 43 0.91 -0.05 14.04
N GLY A 44 0.97 -1.19 13.35
CA GLY A 44 0.22 -2.39 13.68
C GLY A 44 -1.02 -2.57 12.79
N PHE A 45 -1.97 -3.37 13.26
CA PHE A 45 -3.14 -3.74 12.45
C PHE A 45 -4.09 -2.55 12.23
N TRP A 46 -4.34 -2.21 10.97
CA TRP A 46 -5.30 -1.21 10.55
C TRP A 46 -6.57 -1.90 10.03
N PRO A 47 -7.69 -1.84 10.77
CA PRO A 47 -8.94 -2.44 10.33
C PRO A 47 -9.54 -1.67 9.14
N CYS A 48 -10.14 -2.39 8.21
CA CYS A 48 -10.86 -1.81 7.10
C CYS A 48 -11.98 -2.75 6.64
N THR A 49 -12.70 -2.37 5.59
CA THR A 49 -13.65 -3.28 4.94
C THR A 49 -13.42 -3.35 3.44
N TYR A 50 -13.67 -4.51 2.85
CA TYR A 50 -13.80 -4.71 1.41
C TYR A 50 -15.18 -5.27 1.08
N ALA A 51 -15.92 -4.64 0.17
CA ALA A 51 -17.29 -5.00 -0.17
C ALA A 51 -18.21 -5.17 1.06
N GLY A 52 -18.01 -4.30 2.06
CA GLY A 52 -18.73 -4.32 3.34
C GLY A 52 -18.35 -5.45 4.30
N VAL A 53 -17.37 -6.29 3.95
CA VAL A 53 -16.85 -7.38 4.81
C VAL A 53 -15.58 -6.92 5.50
N ASN A 54 -15.42 -7.29 6.78
CA ASN A 54 -14.22 -6.98 7.56
C ASN A 54 -12.94 -7.51 6.90
N ALA A 55 -11.91 -6.68 6.92
CA ALA A 55 -10.57 -6.95 6.41
C ALA A 55 -9.57 -6.08 7.19
N GLY A 56 -8.34 -5.99 6.70
CA GLY A 56 -7.30 -5.15 7.29
C GLY A 56 -5.91 -5.56 6.82
N PHE A 57 -4.91 -4.90 7.36
CA PHE A 57 -3.51 -5.22 7.12
C PHE A 57 -2.68 -4.62 8.25
N GLU A 58 -1.50 -5.18 8.49
CA GLU A 58 -0.52 -4.50 9.33
C GLU A 58 0.12 -3.36 8.55
N PHE A 59 0.21 -2.20 9.19
CA PHE A 59 0.74 -0.97 8.61
C PHE A 59 1.91 -0.46 9.46
N SER A 60 2.91 0.11 8.79
CA SER A 60 3.93 0.94 9.45
C SER A 60 4.52 1.94 8.45
N ALA A 61 5.01 3.07 8.97
CA ALA A 61 5.70 4.08 8.18
C ALA A 61 7.06 4.41 8.84
N ALA A 62 8.16 4.18 8.13
CA ALA A 62 9.51 4.37 8.65
C ALA A 62 10.41 5.12 7.65
N PRO A 63 11.42 5.88 8.13
CA PRO A 63 12.44 6.44 7.24
C PRO A 63 13.11 5.34 6.41
N VAL A 64 13.43 5.63 5.14
CA VAL A 64 14.17 4.68 4.31
C VAL A 64 15.58 4.48 4.85
N VAL A 65 15.94 3.24 5.15
CA VAL A 65 17.30 2.84 5.49
C VAL A 65 17.98 2.31 4.23
N ARG A 66 18.61 3.20 3.46
CA ARG A 66 19.16 2.86 2.12
C ARG A 66 20.17 1.69 2.14
N SER A 67 20.87 1.48 3.25
CA SER A 67 21.82 0.35 3.40
C SER A 67 21.16 -1.03 3.48
N GLU A 68 19.84 -1.09 3.67
CA GLU A 68 19.06 -2.34 3.74
C GLU A 68 18.39 -2.68 2.40
N LEU A 69 18.57 -1.84 1.37
CA LEU A 69 17.96 -2.01 0.05
C LEU A 69 18.97 -2.50 -0.98
N GLY A 70 18.50 -3.30 -1.94
CA GLY A 70 19.27 -3.70 -3.12
C GLY A 70 19.55 -2.53 -4.06
N GLU A 71 20.58 -2.64 -4.89
CA GLU A 71 20.96 -1.59 -5.86
C GLU A 71 19.83 -1.28 -6.86
N ASP A 72 19.12 -2.31 -7.29
CA ASP A 72 17.94 -2.24 -8.17
C ASP A 72 16.80 -1.40 -7.58
N VAL A 73 16.51 -1.56 -6.29
CA VAL A 73 15.51 -0.73 -5.59
C VAL A 73 16.02 0.70 -5.40
N LEU A 74 17.31 0.87 -5.09
CA LEU A 74 17.91 2.18 -4.86
C LEU A 74 17.92 3.07 -6.10
N GLU A 75 18.10 2.49 -7.30
CA GLU A 75 18.08 3.22 -8.58
C GLU A 75 16.71 3.86 -8.84
N GLU A 76 15.62 3.18 -8.49
CA GLU A 76 14.24 3.66 -8.70
C GLU A 76 13.73 4.57 -7.58
N LEU A 77 14.37 4.53 -6.41
CA LEU A 77 13.92 5.24 -5.21
C LEU A 77 13.90 6.78 -5.40
N GLY A 78 14.89 7.31 -6.12
CA GLY A 78 15.08 8.75 -6.27
C GLY A 78 15.35 9.44 -4.91
N ASP A 79 14.60 10.50 -4.63
CA ASP A 79 14.67 11.32 -3.41
C ASP A 79 13.58 10.99 -2.37
N ARG A 80 12.90 9.84 -2.52
CA ARG A 80 11.90 9.33 -1.57
C ARG A 80 12.58 8.87 -0.28
N ASP A 81 12.09 9.36 0.85
CA ASP A 81 12.74 9.25 2.17
C ASP A 81 11.88 8.51 3.22
N LEU A 82 10.67 8.10 2.84
CA LEU A 82 9.75 7.32 3.66
C LEU A 82 9.38 6.01 2.95
N MET A 83 9.40 4.92 3.71
CA MET A 83 8.85 3.63 3.32
C MET A 83 7.61 3.34 4.17
N VAL A 84 6.49 3.09 3.50
CA VAL A 84 5.26 2.60 4.11
C VAL A 84 5.13 1.12 3.79
N THR A 85 4.97 0.29 4.82
CA THR A 85 4.94 -1.16 4.69
C THR A 85 3.56 -1.69 5.06
N PHE A 86 3.07 -2.64 4.25
CA PHE A 86 1.82 -3.35 4.42
C PHE A 86 2.12 -4.84 4.54
N VAL A 87 1.76 -5.46 5.66
CA VAL A 87 1.98 -6.90 5.88
C VAL A 87 0.64 -7.60 6.06
N THR A 88 0.48 -8.73 5.38
CA THR A 88 -0.71 -9.58 5.45
C THR A 88 -0.32 -11.03 5.62
N HIS A 89 -1.20 -11.84 6.21
CA HIS A 89 -0.95 -13.25 6.41
C HIS A 89 -1.80 -14.10 5.45
N SER A 90 -2.53 -15.09 5.96
CA SER A 90 -3.21 -16.09 5.14
C SER A 90 -4.62 -15.68 4.68
N ASP A 91 -5.12 -14.49 5.03
CA ASP A 91 -6.45 -14.03 4.61
C ASP A 91 -6.36 -13.28 3.28
N MET A 92 -7.05 -13.78 2.26
CA MET A 92 -7.06 -13.18 0.93
C MET A 92 -7.72 -11.79 0.90
N ARG A 93 -8.65 -11.48 1.83
CA ARG A 93 -9.20 -10.12 1.94
C ARG A 93 -8.19 -9.15 2.53
N GLU A 94 -7.37 -9.61 3.47
CA GLU A 94 -6.25 -8.79 3.96
C GLU A 94 -5.32 -8.44 2.80
N LEU A 95 -4.86 -9.46 2.05
CA LEU A 95 -4.01 -9.28 0.86
C LEU A 95 -4.65 -8.33 -0.18
N MET A 96 -5.95 -8.46 -0.41
CA MET A 96 -6.66 -7.57 -1.32
C MET A 96 -6.60 -6.12 -0.85
N THR A 97 -6.92 -5.87 0.43
CA THR A 97 -6.97 -4.51 0.98
C THR A 97 -5.59 -3.88 1.13
N SER A 98 -4.54 -4.66 1.44
CA SER A 98 -3.16 -4.16 1.45
C SER A 98 -2.71 -3.74 0.06
N ASN A 99 -2.98 -4.56 -0.97
CA ASN A 99 -2.64 -4.24 -2.36
C ASN A 99 -3.37 -2.99 -2.86
N ILE A 100 -4.66 -2.85 -2.54
CA ILE A 100 -5.44 -1.65 -2.89
C ILE A 100 -4.87 -0.42 -2.18
N ALA A 101 -4.61 -0.52 -0.87
CA ALA A 101 -4.06 0.58 -0.09
C ALA A 101 -2.71 1.04 -0.66
N ALA A 102 -1.79 0.09 -0.90
CA ALA A 102 -0.47 0.35 -1.45
C ALA A 102 -0.55 0.98 -2.85
N ALA A 103 -1.38 0.44 -3.75
CA ALA A 103 -1.56 0.95 -5.11
C ALA A 103 -2.05 2.40 -5.12
N VAL A 104 -3.05 2.71 -4.29
CA VAL A 104 -3.62 4.06 -4.23
C VAL A 104 -2.64 5.03 -3.56
N LEU A 105 -1.97 4.62 -2.48
CA LEU A 105 -0.95 5.45 -1.82
C LEU A 105 0.17 5.79 -2.80
N CYS A 106 0.69 4.80 -3.52
CA CYS A 106 1.70 4.98 -4.55
C CYS A 106 1.22 5.99 -5.61
N SER A 107 -0.01 5.84 -6.10
CA SER A 107 -0.55 6.72 -7.13
C SER A 107 -0.69 8.18 -6.71
N ILE A 108 -1.13 8.46 -5.48
CA ILE A 108 -1.41 9.84 -5.04
C ILE A 108 -0.19 10.57 -4.48
N THR A 109 0.90 9.86 -4.22
CA THR A 109 2.12 10.41 -3.59
C THR A 109 3.32 10.47 -4.54
N ASP A 110 3.11 10.22 -5.84
CA ASP A 110 4.19 10.01 -6.81
C ASP A 110 5.21 8.96 -6.29
N GLY A 111 4.67 7.90 -5.68
CA GLY A 111 5.45 6.87 -5.03
C GLY A 111 6.00 5.80 -5.99
N VAL A 112 6.70 4.84 -5.39
CA VAL A 112 7.08 3.57 -6.03
C VAL A 112 6.58 2.44 -5.15
N LEU A 113 5.70 1.61 -5.69
CA LEU A 113 5.22 0.40 -5.03
C LEU A 113 6.23 -0.71 -5.27
N TRP A 114 6.55 -1.47 -4.23
CA TRP A 114 7.46 -2.59 -4.28
C TRP A 114 6.76 -3.84 -3.76
N ASP A 115 6.63 -4.83 -4.63
CA ASP A 115 6.33 -6.20 -4.24
C ASP A 115 7.65 -6.84 -3.77
N THR A 116 7.79 -7.04 -2.46
CA THR A 116 9.04 -7.53 -1.88
C THR A 116 9.29 -9.01 -2.16
N GLU A 117 8.25 -9.79 -2.50
CA GLU A 117 8.38 -11.21 -2.79
C GLU A 117 8.80 -11.44 -4.24
N ALA A 118 8.16 -10.72 -5.17
CA ALA A 118 8.52 -10.75 -6.59
C ALA A 118 9.76 -9.89 -6.91
N ASN A 119 10.14 -9.00 -5.99
CA ASN A 119 11.11 -7.95 -6.20
C ASN A 119 10.78 -7.06 -7.42
N GLU A 120 9.51 -6.72 -7.56
CA GLU A 120 9.00 -5.91 -8.67
C GLU A 120 8.61 -4.50 -8.22
N LEU A 121 9.04 -3.51 -8.99
CA LEU A 121 8.79 -2.09 -8.72
C LEU A 121 7.74 -1.56 -9.71
N THR A 122 6.69 -0.94 -9.16
CA THR A 122 5.60 -0.33 -9.92
C THR A 122 5.58 1.18 -9.65
N PRO A 123 5.83 2.03 -10.66
CA PRO A 123 5.76 3.48 -10.50
C PRO A 123 4.31 3.96 -10.34
N ALA A 124 4.13 5.13 -9.72
CA ALA A 124 2.82 5.75 -9.48
C ALA A 124 1.89 5.75 -10.69
N SER A 125 2.42 6.04 -11.89
CA SER A 125 1.65 6.08 -13.15
C SER A 125 1.01 4.75 -13.56
N LYS A 126 1.49 3.63 -13.01
CA LYS A 126 0.98 2.27 -13.26
C LYS A 126 0.28 1.65 -12.05
N ALA A 127 0.40 2.27 -10.87
CA ALA A 127 -0.01 1.68 -9.60
C ALA A 127 -1.51 1.33 -9.54
N LEU A 128 -2.39 2.21 -10.02
CA LEU A 128 -3.84 1.92 -10.04
C LEU A 128 -4.21 0.75 -10.97
N VAL A 129 -3.55 0.65 -12.13
CA VAL A 129 -3.78 -0.46 -13.08
C VAL A 129 -3.29 -1.78 -12.47
N TRP A 130 -2.15 -1.75 -11.79
CA TRP A 130 -1.63 -2.88 -11.03
C TRP A 130 -2.63 -3.29 -9.93
N GLY A 131 -3.09 -2.34 -9.10
CA GLY A 131 -4.04 -2.60 -8.01
C GLY A 131 -5.38 -3.17 -8.50
N LYS A 132 -5.90 -2.67 -9.63
CA LYS A 132 -7.10 -3.23 -10.28
C LYS A 132 -6.90 -4.62 -10.86
N THR A 133 -5.68 -4.97 -11.23
CA THR A 133 -5.36 -6.33 -11.69
C THR A 133 -5.25 -7.26 -10.50
N ALA A 134 -4.54 -6.86 -9.44
CA ALA A 134 -4.47 -7.60 -8.18
C ALA A 134 -5.86 -7.86 -7.58
N GLU A 135 -6.72 -6.84 -7.51
CA GLU A 135 -8.11 -6.97 -7.04
C GLU A 135 -8.86 -8.07 -7.80
N ARG A 136 -8.82 -8.04 -9.14
CA ARG A 136 -9.53 -9.04 -9.98
C ARG A 136 -8.98 -10.45 -9.84
N GLU A 137 -7.67 -10.60 -9.66
CA GLU A 137 -7.08 -11.93 -9.47
C GLU A 137 -7.42 -12.49 -8.08
N ILE A 138 -7.29 -11.69 -7.03
CA ILE A 138 -7.60 -12.14 -5.67
C ILE A 138 -9.10 -12.42 -5.50
N GLN A 139 -9.98 -11.66 -6.16
CA GLN A 139 -11.43 -11.92 -6.16
C GLN A 139 -11.80 -13.33 -6.63
N LYS A 140 -10.98 -13.99 -7.46
CA LYS A 140 -11.25 -15.37 -7.92
C LYS A 140 -10.99 -16.41 -6.82
N GLU A 141 -10.25 -16.04 -5.79
CA GLU A 141 -9.83 -16.88 -4.67
C GLU A 141 -10.67 -16.63 -3.40
N LEU A 142 -11.63 -15.69 -3.44
CA LEU A 142 -12.56 -15.33 -2.35
C LEU A 142 -13.88 -16.11 -2.42
#